data_AF-A0A3D9B7M8-F1
#
_entry.id   AF-A0A3D9B7M8-F1
#
_cell.length_a   1.000
_cell.length_b   1.000
_cell.length_c   1.000
_cell.angle_alpha   90.00
_cell.angle_beta   90.00
_cell.angle_gamma   90.00
#
_symmetry.space_group_name_H-M   'P 1'
#
loop_
_entity.id
_entity.type
_entity.pdbx_description
1 polymer ?
#
loop_
_entity_poly.entity_id
_entity_poly.type
_entity_poly.pdbx_seq_one_letter_code
_entity_poly.pdbx_strand_id
1 'polypeptide(L)'
;MRKLVFLFLIIFSTGLWSQSLNGIIRDTLKKINSPKFILTLRSTFDKTIYKTNSDEDGRFDFGKVENGKYKLNIIENNDYIRNEYNIDIKDDTVVHLVANQYCKYRENKNSICPICKTDKNVIPIFYGLVTETFMKKNKSKYYFGGCELTSCNPKYYCKTEGLQF
;
A
#
# COMPACT_ATOMS: atom_id res chain seq x y z
N MET A 1 19.75 -71.55 0.08
CA MET A 1 20.53 -70.32 0.35
C MET A 1 19.66 -69.11 0.03
N ARG A 2 19.05 -68.52 1.07
CA ARG A 2 18.04 -67.45 0.95
C ARG A 2 18.79 -66.11 0.92
N LYS A 3 18.94 -65.50 -0.26
CA LYS A 3 19.48 -64.14 -0.38
C LYS A 3 18.42 -63.17 0.14
N LEU A 4 18.55 -62.73 1.41
CA LEU A 4 17.80 -61.59 1.93
C LEU A 4 18.37 -60.33 1.28
N VAL A 5 17.66 -59.80 0.29
CA VAL A 5 17.87 -58.45 -0.22
C VAL A 5 17.24 -57.51 0.80
N PHE A 6 18.06 -56.92 1.67
CA PHE A 6 17.63 -55.81 2.51
C PHE A 6 17.56 -54.55 1.64
N LEU A 7 16.37 -54.29 1.10
CA LEU A 7 16.03 -53.02 0.46
C LEU A 7 15.87 -51.98 1.58
N PHE A 8 16.94 -51.26 1.91
CA PHE A 8 16.89 -50.09 2.79
C PHE A 8 16.19 -48.97 2.00
N LEU A 9 14.86 -48.95 2.04
CA LEU A 9 14.05 -47.78 1.71
C LEU A 9 14.32 -46.72 2.79
N ILE A 10 15.41 -45.99 2.63
CA ILE A 10 15.61 -44.72 3.32
C ILE A 10 14.60 -43.77 2.72
N ILE A 11 13.37 -43.81 3.25
CA ILE A 11 12.43 -42.71 3.16
C ILE A 11 13.09 -41.59 3.96
N PHE A 12 13.93 -40.81 3.28
CA PHE A 12 14.34 -39.49 3.73
C PHE A 12 13.07 -38.65 3.67
N SER A 13 12.17 -38.85 4.63
CA SER A 13 11.16 -37.88 4.98
C SER A 13 11.90 -36.73 5.65
N THR A 14 12.66 -35.96 4.86
CA THR A 14 12.77 -34.55 5.19
C THR A 14 11.33 -34.08 5.15
N GLY A 15 10.73 -33.90 6.33
CA GLY A 15 9.52 -33.11 6.42
C GLY A 15 9.87 -31.81 5.72
N LEU A 16 9.28 -31.59 4.56
CA LEU A 16 9.13 -30.25 4.03
C LEU A 16 8.08 -29.62 4.93
N TRP A 17 8.49 -29.28 6.16
CA TRP A 17 7.73 -28.46 7.08
C TRP A 17 7.73 -27.09 6.41
N SER A 18 6.80 -26.90 5.50
CA SER A 18 6.56 -25.62 4.90
C SER A 18 5.41 -24.99 5.64
N GLN A 19 5.66 -23.81 6.21
CA GLN A 19 4.68 -23.02 6.94
C GLN A 19 4.03 -22.04 5.98
N SER A 20 2.85 -21.54 6.32
CA SER A 20 2.22 -20.48 5.55
C SER A 20 2.42 -19.10 6.19
N LEU A 21 2.57 -18.08 5.36
CA LEU A 21 2.45 -16.68 5.79
C LEU A 21 1.29 -16.02 5.05
N ASN A 22 0.27 -15.67 5.82
CA ASN A 22 -0.95 -15.05 5.32
C ASN A 22 -1.35 -13.90 6.24
N GLY A 23 -2.21 -13.00 5.76
CA GLY A 23 -2.51 -11.83 6.56
C GLY A 23 -3.49 -10.87 5.92
N ILE A 24 -3.70 -9.76 6.63
CA ILE A 24 -4.50 -8.64 6.16
C ILE A 24 -3.65 -7.38 6.27
N ILE A 25 -3.67 -6.55 5.23
CA ILE A 25 -3.10 -5.22 5.23
C ILE A 25 -4.19 -4.17 5.11
N ARG A 26 -4.17 -3.18 6.01
CA ARG A 26 -5.12 -2.07 6.02
C ARG A 26 -4.43 -0.78 5.64
N ASP A 27 -5.07 0.01 4.79
CA ASP A 27 -4.63 1.37 4.50
C ASP A 27 -4.99 2.30 5.66
N THR A 28 -4.05 3.15 6.08
CA THR A 28 -4.30 4.23 7.06
C THR A 28 -5.31 5.27 6.58
N LEU A 29 -5.51 5.40 5.27
CA LEU A 29 -6.51 6.30 4.70
C LEU A 29 -7.59 5.50 3.99
N LYS A 30 -8.84 5.88 4.28
CA LYS A 30 -10.02 5.27 3.67
C LYS A 30 -10.09 5.74 2.21
N LYS A 31 -9.55 4.96 1.28
CA LYS A 31 -9.75 5.20 -0.16
C LYS A 31 -11.21 4.89 -0.55
N ILE A 32 -11.68 5.57 -1.60
CA ILE A 32 -12.94 5.26 -2.29
C ILE A 32 -12.83 3.89 -3.00
N ASN A 33 -11.61 3.47 -3.36
CA ASN A 33 -11.29 2.16 -3.95
C ASN A 33 -10.34 1.37 -3.04
N SER A 34 -10.63 0.10 -2.79
CA SER A 34 -9.75 -0.78 -2.03
C SER A 34 -8.40 -0.98 -2.74
N PRO A 35 -7.27 -0.50 -2.18
CA PRO A 35 -5.98 -0.65 -2.84
C PRO A 35 -5.55 -2.12 -2.83
N LYS A 36 -5.20 -2.63 -4.01
CA LYS A 36 -4.44 -3.89 -4.12
C LYS A 36 -2.97 -3.57 -3.87
N PHE A 37 -2.41 -4.13 -2.82
CA PHE A 37 -1.01 -3.94 -2.44
C PHE A 37 -0.14 -5.02 -3.09
N ILE A 38 0.99 -4.61 -3.64
CA ILE A 38 2.03 -5.55 -4.05
C ILE A 38 2.99 -5.69 -2.86
N LEU A 39 3.18 -6.91 -2.38
CA LEU A 39 3.97 -7.21 -1.19
C LEU A 39 5.21 -8.00 -1.60
N THR A 40 6.33 -7.69 -0.95
CA THR A 40 7.59 -8.41 -1.10
C THR A 40 8.06 -8.91 0.25
N LEU A 41 8.43 -10.17 0.35
CA LEU A 41 8.96 -10.78 1.56
C LEU A 41 10.39 -11.21 1.25
N ARG A 42 11.37 -10.63 1.95
CA ARG A 42 12.78 -10.89 1.75
C ARG A 42 13.37 -11.61 2.95
N SER A 43 13.92 -12.79 2.75
CA SER A 43 14.66 -13.52 3.76
C SER A 43 15.88 -12.73 4.22
N THR A 44 16.11 -12.68 5.52
CA THR A 44 17.28 -12.01 6.09
C THR A 44 18.56 -12.84 5.93
N PHE A 45 18.43 -14.17 5.79
CA PHE A 45 19.52 -15.13 5.72
C PHE A 45 20.11 -15.24 4.31
N ASP A 46 19.37 -15.85 3.38
CA ASP A 46 19.80 -16.15 2.00
C ASP A 46 19.41 -15.06 0.98
N LYS A 47 18.66 -14.04 1.42
CA LYS A 47 18.12 -12.95 0.59
C LYS A 47 17.09 -13.37 -0.46
N THR A 48 16.52 -14.58 -0.36
CA THR A 48 15.40 -15.02 -1.21
C THR A 48 14.23 -14.05 -1.11
N ILE A 49 13.57 -13.77 -2.25
CA ILE A 49 12.47 -12.80 -2.35
C ILE A 49 11.21 -13.51 -2.84
N TYR A 50 10.15 -13.42 -2.05
CA TYR A 50 8.80 -13.84 -2.42
C TYR A 50 7.96 -12.60 -2.75
N LYS A 51 6.96 -12.75 -3.62
CA LYS A 51 6.04 -11.68 -3.98
C LYS A 51 4.61 -12.19 -3.97
N THR A 52 3.69 -11.35 -3.50
CA THR A 52 2.25 -11.60 -3.57
C THR A 52 1.49 -10.30 -3.74
N ASN A 53 0.19 -10.40 -4.02
CA ASN A 53 -0.72 -9.26 -4.07
C ASN A 53 -1.81 -9.42 -3.02
N SER A 54 -2.28 -8.31 -2.46
CA SER A 54 -3.51 -8.33 -1.67
C SER A 54 -4.75 -8.31 -2.58
N ASP A 55 -5.83 -8.87 -2.07
CA ASP A 55 -7.17 -8.70 -2.63
C ASP A 55 -7.78 -7.33 -2.26
N GLU A 56 -9.06 -7.15 -2.58
CA GLU A 56 -9.84 -5.93 -2.32
C GLU A 56 -10.24 -5.76 -0.84
N ASP A 57 -10.12 -6.81 -0.04
CA ASP A 57 -10.27 -6.75 1.42
C ASP A 57 -8.91 -6.58 2.11
N GLY A 58 -7.82 -6.46 1.33
CA GLY A 58 -6.46 -6.39 1.83
C GLY A 58 -5.90 -7.72 2.31
N ARG A 59 -6.56 -8.86 2.07
CA ARG A 59 -6.02 -10.19 2.41
C ARG A 59 -4.92 -10.56 1.44
N PHE A 60 -3.87 -11.20 1.94
CA PHE A 60 -2.76 -11.70 1.12
C PHE A 60 -2.27 -13.06 1.63
N ASP A 61 -1.59 -13.78 0.74
CA ASP A 61 -1.02 -15.09 1.01
C ASP A 61 0.31 -15.24 0.26
N PHE A 62 1.40 -15.51 0.99
CA PHE A 62 2.70 -15.89 0.41
C PHE A 62 2.81 -17.39 0.13
N GLY A 63 1.79 -18.15 0.52
CA GLY A 63 1.77 -19.59 0.47
C GLY A 63 2.84 -20.16 1.39
N LYS A 64 3.46 -21.21 0.89
CA LYS A 64 4.47 -22.03 1.56
C LYS A 64 5.82 -21.30 1.63
N VAL A 65 6.26 -20.97 2.83
CA VAL A 65 7.53 -20.28 3.13
C VAL A 65 8.30 -21.08 4.20
N GLU A 66 9.63 -21.01 4.17
CA GLU A 66 10.47 -21.67 5.17
C GLU A 66 10.52 -20.86 6.48
N ASN A 67 10.67 -21.57 7.59
CA ASN A 67 10.95 -20.97 8.89
C ASN A 67 12.16 -20.03 8.85
N GLY A 68 12.02 -18.84 9.43
CA GLY A 68 13.09 -17.86 9.48
C GLY A 68 12.62 -16.43 9.68
N LYS A 69 13.60 -15.52 9.62
CA LYS A 69 13.39 -14.09 9.78
C LYS A 69 13.35 -13.39 8.43
N TYR A 70 12.34 -12.56 8.24
CA TYR A 70 12.05 -11.89 6.99
C TYR A 70 11.80 -10.40 7.19
N LYS A 71 12.00 -9.64 6.11
CA LYS A 71 11.52 -8.28 5.95
C LYS A 71 10.42 -8.24 4.91
N LEU A 72 9.23 -7.86 5.34
CA LEU A 72 8.10 -7.63 4.47
C LEU A 72 8.05 -6.15 4.10
N ASN A 73 8.00 -5.85 2.81
CA ASN A 73 7.84 -4.50 2.28
C ASN A 73 6.61 -4.43 1.38
N ILE A 74 5.91 -3.31 1.44
CA ILE A 74 4.92 -2.93 0.42
C ILE A 74 5.68 -2.25 -0.71
N ILE A 75 5.43 -2.62 -1.97
CA ILE A 75 5.96 -1.85 -3.10
C ILE A 75 5.23 -0.51 -3.13
N GLU A 76 5.97 0.53 -2.77
CA GLU A 76 5.46 1.89 -2.66
C GLU A 76 5.30 2.53 -4.04
N ASN A 77 4.22 3.28 -4.20
CA ASN A 77 4.15 4.38 -5.16
C ASN A 77 4.39 5.70 -4.40
N ASN A 78 4.32 6.84 -5.09
CA ASN A 78 4.53 8.16 -4.47
C ASN A 78 3.53 8.51 -3.35
N ASP A 79 2.51 7.68 -3.13
CA ASP A 79 1.49 7.91 -2.13
C ASP A 79 1.81 7.25 -0.78
N TYR A 80 2.74 6.30 -0.67
CA TYR A 80 3.03 5.61 0.60
C TYR A 80 4.36 6.04 1.21
N ILE A 81 4.42 6.13 2.55
CA ILE A 81 5.73 6.20 3.23
C ILE A 81 6.38 4.82 3.20
N ARG A 82 7.65 4.75 3.64
CA ARG A 82 8.34 3.48 3.78
C ARG A 82 7.58 2.51 4.70
N ASN A 83 7.05 1.42 4.17
CA ASN A 83 6.34 0.38 4.93
C ASN A 83 7.16 -0.91 4.96
N GLU A 84 7.98 -1.06 6.01
CA GLU A 84 8.82 -2.24 6.27
C GLU A 84 8.43 -2.90 7.60
N TYR A 85 8.28 -4.22 7.61
CA TYR A 85 7.94 -5.01 8.80
C TYR A 85 8.91 -6.18 8.96
N ASN A 86 9.37 -6.41 10.19
CA ASN A 86 10.16 -7.60 10.53
C ASN A 86 9.22 -8.73 10.93
N ILE A 87 9.29 -9.86 10.22
CA ILE A 87 8.44 -11.04 10.44
C ILE A 87 9.32 -12.21 10.85
N ASP A 88 8.94 -12.93 11.90
CA ASP A 88 9.58 -14.16 12.35
C ASP A 88 8.60 -15.32 12.13
N ILE A 89 8.93 -16.22 11.20
CA ILE A 89 8.10 -17.38 10.83
C ILE A 89 8.66 -18.61 11.53
N LYS A 90 7.86 -19.22 12.39
CA LYS A 90 8.20 -20.45 13.15
C LYS A 90 7.20 -21.58 12.90
N ASP A 91 5.96 -21.20 12.61
CA ASP A 91 4.80 -22.00 12.29
C ASP A 91 3.91 -21.21 11.30
N ASP A 92 2.68 -21.67 11.07
CA ASP A 92 1.72 -20.95 10.23
C ASP A 92 1.40 -19.58 10.85
N THR A 93 1.91 -18.52 10.22
CA THR A 93 1.89 -17.16 10.75
C THR A 93 0.79 -16.35 10.07
N VAL A 94 -0.08 -15.73 10.89
CA VAL A 94 -1.05 -14.73 10.42
C VAL A 94 -0.66 -13.34 10.90
N VAL A 95 -0.54 -12.36 9.99
CA VAL A 95 -0.15 -10.99 10.33
C VAL A 95 -1.23 -9.95 10.00
N HIS A 96 -1.28 -8.89 10.80
CA HIS A 96 -2.12 -7.72 10.58
C HIS A 96 -1.22 -6.50 10.39
N LEU A 97 -1.20 -5.98 9.17
CA LEU A 97 -0.32 -4.89 8.76
C LEU A 97 -1.12 -3.62 8.51
N VAL A 98 -0.45 -2.48 8.65
CA VAL A 98 -1.03 -1.16 8.39
C VAL A 98 -0.13 -0.39 7.44
N ALA A 99 -0.59 -0.22 6.19
CA ALA A 99 0.07 0.56 5.17
C ALA A 99 -0.10 2.06 5.45
N ASN A 100 0.98 2.70 5.84
CA ASN A 100 1.02 4.14 6.11
C ASN A 100 1.15 4.90 4.79
N GLN A 101 0.17 5.77 4.52
CA GLN A 101 0.14 6.61 3.32
C GLN A 101 0.82 7.96 3.61
N TYR A 102 1.76 8.40 2.76
CA TYR A 102 2.25 9.77 2.75
C TYR A 102 1.24 10.67 2.03
N CYS A 103 0.64 11.58 2.78
CA CYS A 103 -0.40 12.44 2.26
C CYS A 103 0.07 13.89 2.31
N LYS A 104 0.85 14.30 1.30
CA LYS A 104 1.49 15.63 1.22
C LYS A 104 0.56 16.79 1.57
N TYR A 105 -0.70 16.70 1.15
CA TYR A 105 -1.69 17.78 1.32
C TYR A 105 -2.59 17.60 2.55
N ARG A 106 -2.45 16.53 3.34
CA ARG A 106 -3.28 16.28 4.53
C ARG A 106 -3.01 17.27 5.66
N GLU A 107 -1.78 17.77 5.73
CA GLU A 107 -1.37 18.74 6.76
C GLU A 107 -1.97 20.14 6.50
N ASN A 108 -2.28 20.46 5.24
CA ASN A 108 -2.90 21.72 4.84
C ASN A 108 -4.41 21.70 5.13
N LYS A 109 -4.76 21.87 6.41
CA LYS A 109 -6.16 21.90 6.86
C LYS A 109 -6.86 23.25 6.58
N ASN A 110 -6.11 24.30 6.28
CA ASN A 110 -6.64 25.64 6.05
C ASN A 110 -6.37 26.12 4.63
N SER A 111 -7.05 27.18 4.23
CA SER A 111 -6.91 27.82 2.93
C SER A 111 -5.73 28.79 2.84
N ILE A 112 -4.77 28.76 3.79
CA ILE A 112 -3.62 29.66 3.76
C ILE A 112 -2.56 29.07 2.84
N CYS A 113 -2.23 29.79 1.76
CA CYS A 113 -1.22 29.34 0.83
C CYS A 113 0.15 29.20 1.53
N PRO A 114 0.86 28.07 1.36
CA PRO A 114 2.12 27.82 2.03
C PRO A 114 3.26 28.71 1.52
N ILE A 115 3.14 29.31 0.34
CA ILE A 115 4.16 30.21 -0.24
C ILE A 115 3.90 31.65 0.21
N CYS A 116 2.76 32.23 -0.18
CA CYS A 116 2.48 33.64 0.08
C CYS A 116 1.87 33.91 1.48
N LYS A 117 1.65 32.87 2.29
CA LYS A 117 1.16 32.95 3.68
C LYS A 117 -0.15 33.72 3.83
N THR A 118 -0.99 33.71 2.78
CA THR A 118 -2.31 34.35 2.77
C THR A 118 -3.33 33.43 2.09
N ASP A 119 -4.60 33.63 2.41
CA ASP A 119 -5.76 33.02 1.76
C ASP A 119 -6.32 33.90 0.61
N LYS A 120 -5.75 35.09 0.40
CA LYS A 120 -6.13 35.96 -0.72
C LYS A 120 -5.86 35.23 -2.04
N ASN A 121 -6.87 35.23 -2.92
CA ASN A 121 -6.86 34.51 -4.20
C ASN A 121 -6.70 32.99 -4.08
N VAL A 122 -7.01 32.41 -2.92
CA VAL A 122 -7.11 30.96 -2.75
C VAL A 122 -8.55 30.52 -2.97
N ILE A 123 -8.75 29.50 -3.80
CA ILE A 123 -10.06 28.90 -4.06
C ILE A 123 -10.01 27.39 -3.83
N PRO A 124 -11.12 26.77 -3.40
CA PRO A 124 -11.19 25.31 -3.27
C PRO A 124 -11.04 24.61 -4.63
N ILE A 125 -10.46 23.42 -4.59
CA ILE A 125 -10.41 22.52 -5.74
C ILE A 125 -11.67 21.66 -5.74
N PHE A 126 -12.38 21.65 -6.87
CA PHE A 126 -13.52 20.78 -7.11
C PHE A 126 -13.06 19.56 -7.90
N TYR A 127 -13.32 18.38 -7.36
CA TYR A 127 -13.10 17.11 -8.04
C TYR A 127 -14.43 16.44 -8.37
N GLY A 128 -14.42 15.62 -9.42
CA GLY A 128 -15.55 14.82 -9.87
C GLY A 128 -16.02 15.16 -11.27
N LEU A 129 -16.99 14.39 -11.75
CA LEU A 129 -17.59 14.57 -13.05
C LEU A 129 -18.48 15.82 -13.05
N VAL A 130 -18.20 16.76 -13.95
CA VAL A 130 -18.93 18.02 -14.09
C VAL A 130 -19.29 18.28 -15.54
N THR A 131 -20.38 19.02 -15.76
CA THR A 131 -20.75 19.49 -17.10
C THR A 131 -20.01 20.79 -17.43
N GLU A 132 -19.80 21.06 -18.72
CA GLU A 132 -19.20 22.32 -19.14
C GLU A 132 -19.97 23.55 -18.63
N THR A 133 -21.30 23.47 -18.62
CA THR A 133 -22.17 24.55 -18.13
C THR A 133 -21.90 24.85 -16.66
N PHE A 134 -21.75 23.81 -15.83
CA PHE A 134 -21.39 23.96 -14.42
C PHE A 134 -20.00 24.58 -14.27
N MET A 135 -19.02 24.12 -15.05
CA MET A 135 -17.67 24.65 -15.04
C MET A 135 -17.64 26.15 -15.41
N LYS A 136 -18.29 26.52 -16.52
CA LYS A 136 -18.36 27.90 -17.00
C LYS A 136 -19.00 28.83 -15.96
N LYS A 137 -20.09 28.40 -15.31
CA LYS A 137 -20.79 29.16 -14.27
C LYS A 137 -19.97 29.33 -12.99
N ASN A 138 -19.12 28.37 -12.64
CA ASN A 138 -18.41 28.35 -11.35
C ASN A 138 -16.88 28.53 -11.46
N LYS A 139 -16.35 28.88 -12.63
CA LYS A 139 -14.90 29.06 -12.87
C LYS A 139 -14.19 30.04 -11.92
N SER A 140 -14.93 31.00 -11.35
CA SER A 140 -14.37 31.96 -10.39
C SER A 140 -14.29 31.40 -8.97
N LYS A 141 -15.17 30.43 -8.64
CA LYS A 141 -15.36 29.86 -7.31
C LYS A 141 -14.52 28.61 -7.06
N TYR A 142 -14.26 27.82 -8.10
CA TYR A 142 -13.53 26.55 -8.00
C TYR A 142 -12.42 26.44 -9.02
N TYR A 143 -11.36 25.74 -8.64
CA TYR A 143 -10.39 25.19 -9.56
C TYR A 143 -10.81 23.75 -9.86
N PHE A 144 -10.95 23.37 -11.13
CA PHE A 144 -11.42 22.04 -11.49
C PHE A 144 -10.24 21.08 -11.59
N GLY A 145 -10.11 20.20 -10.59
CA GLY A 145 -8.98 19.27 -10.44
C GLY A 145 -9.13 17.95 -11.18
N GLY A 146 -10.25 17.74 -11.88
CA GLY A 146 -10.56 16.48 -12.57
C GLY A 146 -11.14 15.43 -11.62
N CYS A 147 -10.79 14.15 -11.82
CA CYS A 147 -11.27 13.06 -10.98
C CYS A 147 -10.51 12.98 -9.65
N GLU A 148 -11.20 12.83 -8.53
CA GLU A 148 -10.57 12.52 -7.25
C GLU A 148 -10.10 11.07 -7.25
N LEU A 149 -8.78 10.85 -7.31
CA LEU A 149 -8.21 9.50 -7.23
C LEU A 149 -8.05 8.99 -5.80
N THR A 150 -7.78 9.89 -4.85
CA THR A 150 -7.55 9.56 -3.44
C THR A 150 -7.97 10.72 -2.53
N SER A 151 -8.17 10.45 -1.24
CA SER A 151 -8.38 11.48 -0.21
C SER A 151 -7.13 12.34 0.07
N CYS A 152 -6.03 12.11 -0.68
CA CYS A 152 -4.78 12.84 -0.57
C CYS A 152 -4.61 13.93 -1.62
N ASN A 153 -5.63 14.20 -2.41
CA ASN A 153 -5.60 15.31 -3.35
C ASN A 153 -5.56 16.66 -2.64
N PRO A 154 -4.91 17.68 -3.22
CA PRO A 154 -4.89 19.03 -2.68
C PRO A 154 -6.31 19.58 -2.59
N LYS A 155 -6.59 20.39 -1.57
CA LYS A 155 -7.93 20.94 -1.34
C LYS A 155 -8.09 22.35 -1.87
N TYR A 156 -6.98 23.06 -2.05
CA TYR A 156 -6.97 24.48 -2.37
C TYR A 156 -6.02 24.78 -3.52
N TYR A 157 -6.37 25.81 -4.28
CA TYR A 157 -5.56 26.35 -5.37
C TYR A 157 -5.32 27.83 -5.13
N CYS A 158 -4.04 28.22 -5.03
CA CYS A 158 -3.63 29.62 -4.97
C CYS A 158 -3.50 30.17 -6.39
N LYS A 159 -4.38 31.10 -6.79
CA LYS A 159 -4.31 31.72 -8.12
C LYS A 159 -3.08 32.61 -8.30
N THR A 160 -2.57 33.19 -7.22
CA THR A 160 -1.37 34.06 -7.26
C THR A 160 -0.13 33.27 -7.63
N GLU A 161 0.07 32.11 -7.00
CA GLU A 161 1.27 31.26 -7.18
C GLU A 161 1.08 30.15 -8.22
N GLY A 162 -0.15 29.93 -8.69
CA GLY A 162 -0.48 28.81 -9.56
C GLY A 162 -0.32 27.43 -8.90
N LEU A 163 -0.43 27.36 -7.57
CA LEU A 163 -0.12 26.16 -6.76
C LEU A 163 -1.38 25.46 -6.25
N GLN A 164 -1.43 24.13 -6.37
CA GLN A 164 -2.38 23.27 -5.66
C GLN A 164 -1.78 22.79 -4.34
N PHE A 165 -2.53 22.85 -3.23
CA PHE A 165 -2.07 22.47 -1.90
C PHE A 165 -3.16 21.96 -0.96
#